data_AF-A0A4Q2X7U4-F1
#
_entry.id   AF-A0A4Q2X7U4-F1
#
_cell.length_a   1.000
_cell.length_b   1.000
_cell.length_c   1.000
_cell.angle_alpha   90.00
_cell.angle_beta   90.00
_cell.angle_gamma   90.00
#
_symmetry.space_group_name_H-M   'P 1'
#
loop_
_entity.id
_entity.type
_entity.pdbx_description
1 polymer ?
#
loop_
_entity_poly.entity_id
_entity_poly.type
_entity_poly.pdbx_seq_one_letter_code
_entity_poly.pdbx_strand_id
1 'polypeptide(L)'
;MTKASFSSGDNRSLRKKSPRPRKLASPARWRRSATTDSLFLRNAIALAGRRPGPLQTRVAAKNIVYFDLETQRSFGDVGGFSNKSKMGVSVAVTYSTARGTYEIYPENEMERLGEELVRADLVVGWNHMQFDYPVLQPYVFHTMTEQTINLDMMLELEKIVGFRLKLDSVASASLGMGKTADGLDALRWWQEHKKSGNFEPLRKIAEYCAFDVKVTKCVHEYAMEHGLLKYDDKSGRVAEVAVDWK
;
A
#
# COMPACT_ATOMS: atom_id res chain seq x y z
N MET A 1 69.99 36.19 31.07
CA MET A 1 69.98 37.66 31.15
C MET A 1 68.83 38.19 30.32
N THR A 2 68.09 39.11 30.92
CA THR A 2 66.81 39.72 30.54
C THR A 2 66.86 40.50 29.22
N LYS A 3 65.77 40.48 28.44
CA LYS A 3 65.11 41.69 27.91
C LYS A 3 63.75 41.39 27.24
N ALA A 4 62.75 42.16 27.68
CA ALA A 4 61.47 42.43 27.03
C ALA A 4 61.73 43.12 25.66
N SER A 5 60.80 43.27 24.72
CA SER A 5 59.39 43.69 24.79
C SER A 5 58.85 43.74 23.35
N PHE A 6 57.59 43.41 23.10
CA PHE A 6 56.83 44.08 22.05
C PHE A 6 55.36 44.23 22.47
N SER A 7 54.86 45.41 22.18
CA SER A 7 53.61 46.01 22.63
C SER A 7 52.51 45.84 21.58
N SER A 8 51.28 46.05 22.06
CA SER A 8 50.10 46.61 21.38
C SER A 8 49.20 45.65 20.59
N GLY A 9 47.89 45.78 20.88
CA GLY A 9 46.83 45.22 20.04
C GLY A 9 45.59 44.77 20.80
N ASP A 10 44.99 45.66 21.60
CA ASP A 10 43.62 45.48 22.07
C ASP A 10 42.68 45.61 20.87
N ASN A 11 41.86 44.59 20.59
CA ASN A 11 40.72 44.72 19.69
C ASN A 11 39.57 43.82 20.13
N ARG A 12 38.82 44.30 21.13
CA ARG A 12 37.46 43.84 21.42
C ARG A 12 36.55 44.15 20.23
N SER A 13 36.37 43.18 19.32
CA SER A 13 35.30 43.24 18.32
C SER A 13 34.04 42.48 18.78
N LEU A 14 33.04 43.28 19.15
CA LEU A 14 31.62 43.14 18.84
C LEU A 14 31.08 41.72 18.56
N ARG A 15 30.58 41.05 19.62
CA ARG A 15 29.63 39.93 19.48
C ARG A 15 28.34 40.42 18.82
N LYS A 16 28.16 40.16 17.52
CA LYS A 16 26.87 40.28 16.84
C LYS A 16 25.89 39.27 17.43
N LYS A 17 24.80 39.75 18.02
CA LYS A 17 23.67 38.94 18.51
C LYS A 17 22.98 38.29 17.31
N SER A 18 22.85 36.96 17.32
CA SER A 18 22.06 36.19 16.36
C SER A 18 20.56 36.47 16.51
N PRO A 19 19.77 36.52 15.41
CA PRO A 19 18.32 36.69 15.51
C PRO A 19 17.68 35.42 16.05
N ARG A 20 16.72 35.57 16.98
CA ARG A 20 15.89 34.48 17.48
C ARG A 20 15.03 33.90 16.34
N PRO A 21 14.79 32.58 16.29
CA PRO A 21 13.91 32.00 15.28
C PRO A 21 12.47 32.45 15.49
N ARG A 22 11.79 32.84 14.40
CA ARG A 22 10.34 33.10 14.39
C ARG A 22 9.61 31.80 14.71
N LYS A 23 8.69 31.83 15.69
CA LYS A 23 7.77 30.74 15.98
C LYS A 23 6.89 30.49 14.74
N LEU A 24 6.99 29.29 14.18
CA LEU A 24 6.04 28.78 13.19
C LEU A 24 4.66 28.61 13.86
N ALA A 25 3.62 29.03 13.17
CA ALA A 25 2.25 28.87 13.60
C ALA A 25 1.87 27.38 13.68
N SER A 26 1.09 27.03 14.71
CA SER A 26 0.59 25.68 14.96
C SER A 26 -0.37 25.22 13.84
N PRO A 27 -0.38 23.93 13.44
CA PRO A 27 -1.35 23.42 12.47
C PRO A 27 -2.77 23.48 13.04
N ALA A 28 -3.71 23.92 12.21
CA ALA A 28 -5.12 24.03 12.54
C ALA A 28 -5.68 22.69 13.05
N ARG A 29 -6.23 22.72 14.26
CA ARG A 29 -6.98 21.65 14.90
C ARG A 29 -8.30 21.44 14.14
N TRP A 30 -8.46 20.28 13.48
CA TRP A 30 -9.74 19.84 12.93
C TRP A 30 -10.77 19.68 14.07
N ARG A 31 -11.73 20.60 14.16
CA ARG A 31 -12.92 20.44 15.01
C ARG A 31 -13.91 19.52 14.28
N ARG A 32 -14.30 18.42 14.92
CA ARG A 32 -15.51 17.68 14.54
C ARG A 32 -16.72 18.53 14.92
N SER A 33 -17.55 18.90 13.95
CA SER A 33 -18.89 19.39 14.20
C SER A 33 -19.87 18.23 14.04
N ALA A 34 -20.45 17.81 15.15
CA ALA A 34 -21.59 16.91 15.18
C ALA A 34 -22.87 17.75 15.00
N THR A 35 -23.33 17.86 13.75
CA THR A 35 -24.69 18.27 13.38
C THR A 35 -25.00 17.64 12.02
N THR A 36 -25.44 16.37 12.01
CA THR A 36 -26.85 15.96 11.94
C THR A 36 -27.53 16.21 10.59
N ASP A 37 -27.51 15.18 9.74
CA ASP A 37 -28.68 14.33 9.48
C ASP A 37 -29.95 14.84 8.79
N SER A 38 -30.03 16.06 8.24
CA SER A 38 -31.32 16.51 7.66
C SER A 38 -31.36 16.74 6.14
N LEU A 39 -30.25 16.70 5.39
CA LEU A 39 -30.28 17.00 3.94
C LEU A 39 -30.14 15.78 3.03
N PHE A 40 -29.63 14.65 3.51
CA PHE A 40 -29.48 13.43 2.70
C PHE A 40 -30.80 12.65 2.51
N LEU A 41 -31.80 12.86 3.38
CA LEU A 41 -33.05 12.09 3.36
C LEU A 41 -34.13 12.66 2.42
N ARG A 42 -33.95 13.88 1.87
CA ARG A 42 -34.97 14.53 1.02
C ARG A 42 -34.89 14.16 -0.47
N ASN A 43 -33.81 13.55 -0.93
CA ASN A 43 -33.68 13.07 -2.31
C ASN A 43 -34.09 11.60 -2.52
N ALA A 44 -34.48 10.89 -1.45
CA ALA A 44 -34.82 9.47 -1.52
C ALA A 44 -36.29 9.17 -1.89
N ILE A 45 -37.17 10.17 -2.00
CA ILE A 45 -38.62 9.95 -2.25
C ILE A 45 -39.08 10.36 -3.66
N ALA A 46 -38.20 10.88 -4.52
CA ALA A 46 -38.57 11.33 -5.87
C ALA A 46 -38.36 10.28 -7.01
N LEU A 47 -38.02 9.02 -6.69
CA LEU A 47 -37.77 7.97 -7.70
C LEU A 47 -38.81 6.85 -7.75
N ALA A 48 -39.86 6.89 -6.93
CA ALA A 48 -40.86 5.82 -6.86
C ALA A 48 -41.91 5.80 -8.00
N GLY A 49 -41.68 6.51 -9.12
CA GLY A 49 -42.73 6.72 -10.14
C GLY A 49 -42.33 6.49 -11.61
N ARG A 50 -41.10 6.04 -11.93
CA ARG A 50 -40.72 5.80 -13.33
C ARG A 50 -40.91 4.34 -13.71
N ARG A 51 -41.76 4.09 -14.72
CA ARG A 51 -41.91 2.80 -15.39
C ARG A 51 -40.53 2.32 -15.87
N PRO A 52 -40.19 1.03 -15.76
CA PRO A 52 -38.95 0.53 -16.33
C PRO A 52 -39.00 0.71 -17.85
N GLY A 53 -38.05 1.47 -18.39
CA GLY A 53 -37.73 1.43 -19.82
C GLY A 53 -37.17 0.06 -20.21
N PRO A 54 -36.98 -0.21 -21.51
CA PRO A 54 -36.48 -1.50 -21.98
C PRO A 54 -35.19 -1.89 -21.24
N LEU A 55 -35.02 -3.19 -20.96
CA LEU A 55 -33.80 -3.76 -20.37
C LEU A 55 -32.59 -3.34 -21.22
N GLN A 56 -31.93 -2.25 -20.85
CA GLN A 56 -30.52 -2.10 -21.17
C GLN A 56 -29.82 -3.18 -20.37
N THR A 57 -29.22 -4.14 -21.07
CA THR A 57 -28.26 -5.08 -20.52
C THR A 57 -27.20 -4.25 -19.80
N ARG A 58 -27.33 -4.06 -18.48
CA ARG A 58 -26.24 -3.52 -17.66
C ARG A 58 -25.17 -4.59 -17.73
N VAL A 59 -24.11 -4.35 -18.51
CA VAL A 59 -22.88 -5.12 -18.40
C VAL A 59 -22.51 -5.06 -16.92
N ALA A 60 -22.49 -6.22 -16.25
CA ALA A 60 -22.07 -6.27 -14.86
C ALA A 60 -20.67 -5.63 -14.77
N ALA A 61 -20.47 -4.73 -13.82
CA ALA A 61 -19.15 -4.12 -13.63
C ALA A 61 -18.13 -5.22 -13.35
N LYS A 62 -16.94 -5.15 -13.98
CA LYS A 62 -15.86 -6.13 -13.77
C LYS A 62 -15.53 -6.27 -12.28
N ASN A 63 -15.37 -7.51 -11.82
CA ASN A 63 -14.87 -7.82 -10.49
C ASN A 63 -13.33 -7.80 -10.48
N ILE A 64 -12.78 -6.68 -10.03
CA ILE A 64 -11.35 -6.51 -9.78
C ILE A 64 -11.08 -6.92 -8.34
N VAL A 65 -10.11 -7.82 -8.14
CA VAL A 65 -9.64 -8.24 -6.83
C VAL A 65 -8.24 -7.68 -6.61
N TYR A 66 -8.11 -6.81 -5.61
CA TYR A 66 -6.82 -6.32 -5.11
C TYR A 66 -6.32 -7.28 -4.05
N PHE A 67 -5.04 -7.64 -4.08
CA PHE A 67 -4.51 -8.75 -3.30
C PHE A 67 -3.08 -8.47 -2.79
N ASP A 68 -2.83 -8.94 -1.57
CA ASP A 68 -1.51 -8.97 -0.93
C ASP A 68 -1.47 -10.11 0.12
N LEU A 69 -0.27 -10.64 0.42
CA LEU A 69 -0.07 -11.57 1.54
C LEU A 69 1.18 -11.28 2.36
N GLU A 70 1.14 -11.75 3.61
CA GLU A 70 2.24 -11.67 4.55
C GLU A 70 2.78 -13.06 4.88
N THR A 71 4.09 -13.17 5.00
CA THR A 71 4.77 -14.47 5.11
C THR A 71 5.10 -14.88 6.55
N GLN A 72 5.25 -16.19 6.78
CA GLN A 72 5.64 -16.72 8.09
C GLN A 72 7.16 -16.71 8.33
N ARG A 73 7.94 -16.68 7.25
CA ARG A 73 9.38 -16.88 7.24
C ARG A 73 10.01 -15.92 6.25
N SER A 74 11.17 -15.38 6.60
CA SER A 74 11.96 -14.53 5.71
C SER A 74 12.65 -15.34 4.61
N PHE A 75 13.22 -14.65 3.61
CA PHE A 75 14.11 -15.29 2.64
C PHE A 75 15.30 -16.00 3.31
N GLY A 76 15.86 -15.41 4.37
CA GLY A 76 16.96 -16.01 5.12
C GLY A 76 16.58 -17.37 5.71
N ASP A 77 15.37 -17.46 6.28
CA ASP A 77 14.87 -18.66 6.93
C ASP A 77 14.64 -19.83 5.96
N VAL A 78 14.35 -19.53 4.69
CA VAL A 78 14.07 -20.54 3.65
C VAL A 78 15.27 -20.84 2.74
N GLY A 79 16.43 -20.22 2.99
CA GLY A 79 17.63 -20.43 2.17
C GLY A 79 17.62 -19.66 0.85
N GLY A 80 17.03 -18.46 0.84
CA GLY A 80 17.12 -17.49 -0.25
C GLY A 80 15.87 -17.36 -1.13
N PHE A 81 15.93 -16.42 -2.07
CA PHE A 81 14.81 -15.98 -2.90
C PHE A 81 14.19 -17.09 -3.76
N SER A 82 14.94 -18.13 -4.16
CA SER A 82 14.41 -19.24 -4.96
C SER A 82 13.45 -20.15 -4.18
N ASN A 83 13.38 -20.04 -2.85
CA ASN A 83 12.61 -20.92 -1.97
C ASN A 83 11.30 -20.29 -1.46
N LYS A 84 10.67 -19.40 -2.24
CA LYS A 84 9.42 -18.69 -1.87
C LYS A 84 8.29 -19.62 -1.40
N SER A 85 8.12 -20.77 -2.04
CA SER A 85 7.13 -21.79 -1.66
C SER A 85 7.32 -22.36 -0.25
N LYS A 86 8.47 -22.14 0.39
CA LYS A 86 8.74 -22.58 1.77
C LYS A 86 8.48 -21.47 2.79
N MET A 87 8.08 -20.27 2.37
CA MET A 87 7.93 -19.13 3.28
C MET A 87 6.67 -19.25 4.14
N GLY A 88 5.62 -19.88 3.61
CA GLY A 88 4.31 -20.00 4.25
C GLY A 88 3.58 -18.67 4.37
N VAL A 89 2.26 -18.71 4.50
CA VAL A 89 1.39 -17.53 4.62
C VAL A 89 0.94 -17.35 6.06
N SER A 90 1.09 -16.14 6.59
CA SER A 90 0.56 -15.78 7.92
C SER A 90 -0.86 -15.23 7.80
N VAL A 91 -1.05 -14.22 6.95
CA VAL A 91 -2.33 -13.60 6.61
C VAL A 91 -2.29 -13.21 5.14
N ALA A 92 -3.41 -13.30 4.45
CA ALA A 92 -3.63 -12.63 3.18
C ALA A 92 -4.86 -11.73 3.25
N VAL A 93 -4.90 -10.69 2.43
CA VAL A 93 -6.05 -9.79 2.36
C VAL A 93 -6.44 -9.56 0.92
N THR A 94 -7.73 -9.48 0.66
CA THR A 94 -8.26 -9.00 -0.61
C THR A 94 -9.22 -7.85 -0.45
N TYR A 95 -9.39 -7.04 -1.50
CA TYR A 95 -10.55 -6.19 -1.71
C TYR A 95 -11.17 -6.55 -3.07
N SER A 96 -12.43 -6.93 -3.09
CA SER A 96 -13.19 -7.21 -4.33
C SER A 96 -14.10 -6.03 -4.66
N THR A 97 -14.12 -5.58 -5.92
CA THR A 97 -15.07 -4.55 -6.37
C THR A 97 -16.51 -5.07 -6.43
N ALA A 98 -16.72 -6.38 -6.63
CA ALA A 98 -18.05 -6.98 -6.57
C ALA A 98 -18.60 -7.04 -5.14
N ARG A 99 -17.75 -7.37 -4.16
CA ARG A 99 -18.13 -7.40 -2.72
C ARG A 99 -18.14 -6.00 -2.10
N GLY A 100 -17.28 -5.10 -2.56
CA GLY A 100 -17.11 -3.75 -2.02
C GLY A 100 -16.41 -3.67 -0.65
N THR A 101 -15.91 -4.79 -0.13
CA THR A 101 -15.27 -4.88 1.19
C THR A 101 -13.96 -5.66 1.15
N TYR A 102 -13.13 -5.43 2.17
CA TYR A 102 -11.95 -6.23 2.44
C TYR A 102 -12.34 -7.60 3.00
N GLU A 103 -11.55 -8.62 2.71
CA GLU A 103 -11.63 -9.96 3.31
C GLU A 103 -10.25 -10.39 3.77
N ILE A 104 -10.17 -10.93 4.99
CA ILE A 104 -8.93 -11.37 5.63
C ILE A 104 -8.95 -12.89 5.64
N TYR A 105 -7.87 -13.50 5.15
CA TYR A 105 -7.70 -14.94 5.07
C TYR A 105 -6.57 -15.40 6.02
N PRO A 106 -6.88 -16.20 7.05
CA PRO A 106 -5.85 -16.93 7.78
C PRO A 106 -5.26 -18.07 6.91
N GLU A 107 -4.11 -18.60 7.31
CA GLU A 107 -3.40 -19.66 6.55
C GLU A 107 -4.29 -20.86 6.15
N ASN A 108 -5.22 -21.26 7.02
CA ASN A 108 -6.11 -22.40 6.75
C ASN A 108 -7.23 -22.10 5.74
N GLU A 109 -7.31 -20.89 5.19
CA GLU A 109 -8.29 -20.47 4.18
C GLU A 109 -7.65 -20.11 2.83
N MET A 110 -6.37 -20.46 2.61
CA MET A 110 -5.66 -20.13 1.37
C MET A 110 -6.27 -20.77 0.10
N GLU A 111 -6.97 -21.90 0.24
CA GLU A 111 -7.74 -22.49 -0.87
C GLU A 111 -8.91 -21.58 -1.28
N ARG A 112 -9.65 -21.03 -0.30
CA ARG A 112 -10.74 -20.06 -0.56
C ARG A 112 -10.23 -18.77 -1.17
N LEU A 113 -9.07 -18.28 -0.72
CA LEU A 113 -8.38 -17.17 -1.37
C LEU A 113 -8.06 -17.50 -2.84
N GLY A 114 -7.45 -18.66 -3.10
CA GLY A 114 -7.13 -19.10 -4.46
C GLY A 114 -8.34 -19.13 -5.38
N GLU A 115 -9.47 -19.67 -4.89
CA GLU A 115 -10.73 -19.67 -5.63
C GLU A 115 -11.25 -18.26 -5.94
N GLU A 116 -11.16 -17.32 -4.99
CA GLU A 116 -11.54 -15.92 -5.23
C GLU A 116 -10.70 -15.28 -6.33
N LEU A 117 -9.37 -15.48 -6.28
CA LEU A 117 -8.45 -14.93 -7.26
C LEU A 117 -8.69 -15.50 -8.67
N VAL A 118 -8.96 -16.80 -8.79
CA VAL A 118 -9.29 -17.46 -10.07
C VAL A 118 -10.62 -16.97 -10.64
N ARG A 119 -11.59 -16.61 -9.80
CA ARG A 119 -12.90 -16.08 -10.23
C ARG A 119 -12.90 -14.58 -10.55
N ALA A 120 -11.81 -13.87 -10.27
CA ALA A 120 -11.71 -12.44 -10.55
C ALA A 120 -11.61 -12.18 -12.06
N ASP A 121 -12.24 -11.11 -12.53
CA ASP A 121 -12.04 -10.64 -13.92
C ASP A 121 -10.64 -10.04 -14.11
N LEU A 122 -10.03 -9.57 -13.01
CA LEU A 122 -8.66 -9.05 -12.94
C LEU A 122 -8.16 -9.12 -11.50
N VAL A 123 -6.97 -9.70 -11.30
CA VAL A 123 -6.22 -9.61 -10.05
C VAL A 123 -5.19 -8.49 -10.17
N VAL A 124 -5.23 -7.53 -9.24
CA VAL A 124 -4.30 -6.40 -9.17
C VAL A 124 -3.46 -6.54 -7.90
N GLY A 125 -2.15 -6.44 -8.04
CA GLY A 125 -1.23 -6.53 -6.92
C GLY A 125 0.07 -5.77 -7.17
N TRP A 126 1.00 -5.87 -6.21
CA TRP A 126 2.33 -5.28 -6.29
C TRP A 126 3.40 -6.36 -6.16
N ASN A 127 4.01 -6.78 -7.28
CA ASN A 127 4.94 -7.90 -7.35
C ASN A 127 4.31 -9.27 -7.01
N HIS A 128 2.99 -9.38 -7.13
CA HIS A 128 2.25 -10.58 -6.74
C HIS A 128 2.53 -11.78 -7.63
N MET A 129 2.84 -11.58 -8.91
CA MET A 129 3.16 -12.68 -9.81
C MET A 129 4.52 -13.31 -9.50
N GLN A 130 5.49 -12.52 -9.01
CA GLN A 130 6.84 -12.99 -8.74
C GLN A 130 7.11 -13.28 -7.26
N PHE A 131 6.22 -12.89 -6.36
CA PHE A 131 6.37 -13.11 -4.91
C PHE A 131 5.19 -13.86 -4.33
N ASP A 132 4.03 -13.22 -4.25
CA ASP A 132 2.84 -13.73 -3.55
C ASP A 132 2.34 -15.06 -4.14
N TYR A 133 2.21 -15.16 -5.46
CA TYR A 133 1.79 -16.40 -6.12
C TYR A 133 2.74 -17.57 -5.84
N PRO A 134 4.07 -17.45 -5.99
CA PRO A 134 4.99 -18.51 -5.55
C PRO A 134 4.88 -18.89 -4.07
N VAL A 135 4.52 -17.96 -3.18
CA VAL A 135 4.31 -18.24 -1.75
C VAL A 135 2.97 -18.96 -1.52
N LEU A 136 1.92 -18.57 -2.25
CA LEU A 136 0.58 -19.14 -2.19
C LEU A 136 0.49 -20.52 -2.86
N GLN A 137 1.33 -20.78 -3.87
CA GLN A 137 1.27 -21.98 -4.72
C GLN A 137 1.20 -23.32 -3.96
N PRO A 138 1.88 -23.55 -2.82
CA PRO A 138 1.76 -24.79 -2.05
C PRO A 138 0.38 -25.06 -1.46
N TYR A 139 -0.46 -24.03 -1.33
CA TYR A 139 -1.77 -24.11 -0.71
C TYR A 139 -2.90 -24.33 -1.71
N VAL A 140 -2.62 -24.20 -3.01
CA VAL A 140 -3.64 -24.17 -4.07
C VAL A 140 -3.28 -25.17 -5.16
N PHE A 141 -4.29 -25.85 -5.71
CA PHE A 141 -4.09 -26.82 -6.78
C PHE A 141 -3.77 -26.16 -8.13
N HIS A 142 -4.42 -25.03 -8.40
CA HIS A 142 -4.30 -24.28 -9.64
C HIS A 142 -2.96 -23.56 -9.75
N THR A 143 -2.34 -23.56 -10.94
CA THR A 143 -1.21 -22.65 -11.22
C THR A 143 -1.75 -21.22 -11.30
N MET A 144 -1.50 -20.40 -10.28
CA MET A 144 -2.15 -19.08 -10.16
C MET A 144 -1.90 -18.19 -11.37
N THR A 145 -0.66 -18.08 -11.84
CA THR A 145 -0.31 -17.26 -13.01
C THR A 145 -1.00 -17.67 -14.30
N GLU A 146 -1.39 -18.94 -14.43
CA GLU A 146 -2.05 -19.47 -15.64
C GLU A 146 -3.57 -19.35 -15.56
N GLN A 147 -4.11 -19.29 -14.35
CA GLN A 147 -5.56 -19.34 -14.08
C GLN A 147 -6.14 -17.97 -13.75
N THR A 148 -5.30 -16.94 -13.57
CA THR A 148 -5.75 -15.57 -13.29
C THR A 148 -5.37 -14.61 -14.41
N ILE A 149 -6.20 -13.59 -14.63
CA ILE A 149 -5.86 -12.40 -15.42
C ILE A 149 -5.21 -11.41 -14.47
N ASN A 150 -4.00 -10.92 -14.79
CA ASN A 150 -3.17 -10.18 -13.84
C ASN A 150 -2.80 -8.79 -14.34
N LEU A 151 -2.84 -7.83 -13.41
CA LEU A 151 -2.09 -6.57 -13.48
C LEU A 151 -1.13 -6.52 -12.29
N ASP A 152 0.12 -6.92 -12.51
CA ASP A 152 1.19 -6.71 -11.54
C ASP A 152 1.82 -5.34 -11.79
N MET A 153 1.39 -4.34 -11.01
CA MET A 153 1.75 -2.94 -11.28
C MET A 153 3.26 -2.70 -11.18
N MET A 154 3.96 -3.43 -10.32
CA MET A 154 5.43 -3.28 -10.20
C MET A 154 6.12 -3.76 -11.48
N LEU A 155 5.70 -4.90 -12.02
CA LEU A 155 6.26 -5.45 -13.25
C LEU A 155 5.92 -4.61 -14.48
N GLU A 156 4.70 -4.08 -14.58
CA GLU A 156 4.34 -3.17 -15.69
C GLU A 156 5.17 -1.89 -15.64
N LEU A 157 5.38 -1.32 -14.44
CA LEU A 157 6.23 -0.14 -14.27
C LEU A 157 7.71 -0.44 -14.55
N GLU A 158 8.22 -1.61 -14.14
CA GLU A 158 9.60 -2.04 -14.41
C GLU A 158 9.90 -2.07 -15.92
N LYS A 159 8.93 -2.50 -16.75
CA LYS A 159 9.08 -2.50 -18.22
C LYS A 159 9.28 -1.10 -18.81
N ILE A 160 8.65 -0.09 -18.22
CA ILE A 160 8.67 1.29 -18.72
C ILE A 160 9.88 2.06 -18.16
N VAL A 161 10.10 1.92 -16.85
CA VAL A 161 11.09 2.70 -16.10
C VAL A 161 12.48 2.03 -16.08
N GLY A 162 12.55 0.71 -16.31
CA GLY A 162 13.79 -0.07 -16.37
C GLY A 162 14.34 -0.49 -15.00
N PHE A 163 13.60 -0.29 -13.91
CA PHE A 163 13.93 -0.80 -12.58
C PHE A 163 12.68 -0.95 -11.71
N ARG A 164 12.79 -1.77 -10.66
CA ARG A 164 11.69 -2.03 -9.72
C ARG A 164 11.43 -0.86 -8.80
N LEU A 165 10.18 -0.42 -8.77
CA LEU A 165 9.70 0.59 -7.84
C LEU A 165 9.13 -0.07 -6.57
N LYS A 166 9.28 0.62 -5.44
CA LYS A 166 8.58 0.27 -4.21
C LYS A 166 7.18 0.87 -4.25
N LEU A 167 6.18 0.13 -3.75
CA LEU A 167 4.80 0.62 -3.63
C LEU A 167 4.75 1.97 -2.90
N ASP A 168 5.51 2.09 -1.81
CA ASP A 168 5.60 3.31 -1.01
C ASP A 168 6.05 4.54 -1.81
N SER A 169 7.02 4.38 -2.71
CA SER A 169 7.53 5.50 -3.51
C SER A 169 6.46 5.99 -4.50
N VAL A 170 5.72 5.06 -5.12
CA VAL A 170 4.64 5.42 -6.04
C VAL A 170 3.44 6.00 -5.31
N ALA A 171 3.06 5.41 -4.17
CA ALA A 171 1.96 5.87 -3.34
C ALA A 171 2.23 7.26 -2.74
N SER A 172 3.43 7.48 -2.22
CA SER A 172 3.84 8.78 -1.66
C SER A 172 3.81 9.87 -2.73
N ALA A 173 4.40 9.62 -3.89
CA ALA A 173 4.49 10.61 -4.96
C ALA A 173 3.14 10.87 -5.66
N SER A 174 2.30 9.84 -5.85
CA SER A 174 1.03 9.97 -6.57
C SER A 174 -0.13 10.43 -5.68
N LEU A 175 -0.19 9.92 -4.45
CA LEU A 175 -1.34 10.11 -3.55
C LEU A 175 -1.04 11.04 -2.36
N GLY A 176 0.23 11.39 -2.12
CA GLY A 176 0.65 12.06 -0.88
C GLY A 176 0.53 11.16 0.37
N MET A 177 0.43 9.84 0.17
CA MET A 177 0.27 8.85 1.22
C MET A 177 1.64 8.28 1.62
N GLY A 178 2.12 8.59 2.82
CA GLY A 178 3.34 7.99 3.37
C GLY A 178 3.06 6.75 4.23
N LYS A 179 4.00 5.79 4.27
CA LYS A 179 3.91 4.62 5.14
C LYS A 179 3.91 4.95 6.64
N THR A 180 3.20 4.10 7.41
CA THR A 180 3.24 4.10 8.88
C THR A 180 3.86 2.83 9.50
N ALA A 181 4.20 1.80 8.69
CA ALA A 181 4.84 0.55 9.14
C ALA A 181 5.65 -0.14 8.01
N ASP A 182 6.55 -1.07 8.37
CA ASP A 182 7.46 -1.82 7.47
C ASP A 182 7.16 -3.34 7.53
N GLY A 183 7.35 -4.08 6.42
CA GLY A 183 7.10 -5.53 6.33
C GLY A 183 7.99 -6.38 7.26
N LEU A 184 9.12 -5.85 7.74
CA LEU A 184 9.90 -6.48 8.81
C LEU A 184 9.11 -6.60 10.13
N ASP A 185 8.11 -5.75 10.34
CA ASP A 185 7.26 -5.81 11.52
C ASP A 185 6.30 -7.01 11.48
N ALA A 186 5.80 -7.38 10.28
CA ALA A 186 4.87 -8.50 10.10
C ALA A 186 5.51 -9.85 10.47
N LEU A 187 6.74 -10.10 9.99
CA LEU A 187 7.50 -11.30 10.37
C LEU A 187 7.72 -11.38 11.88
N ARG A 188 8.05 -10.25 12.52
CA ARG A 188 8.23 -10.20 13.98
C ARG A 188 6.93 -10.51 14.73
N TRP A 189 5.81 -9.92 14.31
CA TRP A 189 4.50 -10.19 14.89
C TRP A 189 4.08 -11.65 14.69
N TRP A 190 4.41 -12.27 13.55
CA TRP A 190 4.12 -13.69 13.34
C TRP A 190 4.89 -14.57 14.33
N GLN A 191 6.18 -14.28 14.55
CA GLN A 191 6.97 -15.02 15.54
C GLN A 191 6.43 -14.83 16.96
N GLU A 192 5.91 -13.64 17.29
CA GLU A 192 5.26 -13.37 18.58
C GLU A 192 3.95 -14.18 18.73
N HIS A 193 3.10 -14.19 17.69
CA HIS A 193 1.89 -15.00 17.66
C HIS A 193 2.21 -16.48 17.82
N LYS A 194 3.15 -17.01 17.04
CA LYS A 194 3.55 -18.43 17.08
C LYS A 194 4.07 -18.87 18.47
N LYS A 195 4.76 -17.97 19.19
CA LYS A 195 5.29 -18.26 20.53
C LYS A 195 4.23 -18.16 21.63
N SER A 196 3.30 -17.22 21.51
CA SER A 196 2.37 -16.88 22.59
C SER A 196 0.97 -17.46 22.41
N GLY A 197 0.55 -17.76 21.17
CA GLY A 197 -0.84 -18.01 20.82
C GLY A 197 -1.74 -16.78 20.85
N ASN A 198 -1.21 -15.59 21.19
CA ASN A 198 -1.99 -14.36 21.30
C ASN A 198 -2.48 -13.89 19.93
N PHE A 199 -3.73 -13.43 19.86
CA PHE A 199 -4.32 -12.95 18.61
C PHE A 199 -3.87 -11.52 18.21
N GLU A 200 -3.43 -10.71 19.17
CA GLU A 200 -3.05 -9.31 18.90
C GLU A 200 -1.97 -9.11 17.82
N PRO A 201 -0.86 -9.88 17.79
CA PRO A 201 0.11 -9.75 16.70
C PRO A 201 -0.48 -10.14 15.34
N LEU A 202 -1.36 -11.15 15.28
CA LEU A 202 -2.04 -11.54 14.04
C LEU A 202 -2.94 -10.43 13.51
N ARG A 203 -3.66 -9.72 14.40
CA ARG A 203 -4.44 -8.53 14.04
C ARG A 203 -3.57 -7.44 13.43
N LYS A 204 -2.37 -7.18 13.97
CA LYS A 204 -1.44 -6.19 13.40
C LYS A 204 -0.98 -6.57 12.00
N ILE A 205 -0.70 -7.85 11.75
CA ILE A 205 -0.37 -8.34 10.40
C ILE A 205 -1.54 -8.10 9.45
N ALA A 206 -2.77 -8.44 9.86
CA ALA A 206 -3.96 -8.22 9.04
C ALA A 206 -4.21 -6.73 8.75
N GLU A 207 -4.01 -5.85 9.72
CA GLU A 207 -4.13 -4.40 9.53
C GLU A 207 -3.08 -3.84 8.57
N TYR A 208 -1.84 -4.33 8.67
CA TYR A 208 -0.76 -3.97 7.77
C TYR A 208 -1.06 -4.43 6.34
N CYS A 209 -1.38 -5.71 6.14
CA CYS A 209 -1.71 -6.27 4.83
C CYS A 209 -2.94 -5.59 4.20
N ALA A 210 -3.98 -5.32 5.00
CA ALA A 210 -5.15 -4.58 4.52
C ALA A 210 -4.81 -3.13 4.09
N PHE A 211 -3.84 -2.50 4.75
CA PHE A 211 -3.35 -1.20 4.34
C PHE A 211 -2.59 -1.28 3.00
N ASP A 212 -1.74 -2.28 2.80
CA ASP A 212 -1.02 -2.46 1.52
C ASP A 212 -1.99 -2.79 0.37
N VAL A 213 -3.04 -3.59 0.60
CA VAL A 213 -4.15 -3.77 -0.38
C VAL A 213 -4.87 -2.46 -0.67
N LYS A 214 -5.17 -1.65 0.36
CA LYS A 214 -5.80 -0.34 0.18
C LYS A 214 -4.94 0.59 -0.66
N VAL A 215 -3.65 0.67 -0.36
CA VAL A 215 -2.69 1.52 -1.10
C VAL A 215 -2.59 1.06 -2.54
N THR A 216 -2.46 -0.25 -2.78
CA THR A 216 -2.47 -0.87 -4.11
C THR A 216 -3.72 -0.47 -4.89
N LYS A 217 -4.91 -0.58 -4.27
CA LYS A 217 -6.17 -0.14 -4.87
C LYS A 217 -6.16 1.35 -5.23
N CYS A 218 -5.77 2.22 -4.30
CA CYS A 218 -5.76 3.66 -4.54
C CYS A 218 -4.76 4.07 -5.64
N VAL A 219 -3.60 3.41 -5.71
CA VAL A 219 -2.60 3.64 -6.77
C VAL A 219 -3.16 3.24 -8.14
N HIS A 220 -3.79 2.07 -8.23
CA HIS A 220 -4.44 1.61 -9.45
C HIS A 220 -5.57 2.56 -9.89
N GLU A 221 -6.44 2.97 -8.97
CA GLU A 221 -7.53 3.92 -9.27
C GLU A 221 -7.00 5.28 -9.73
N TYR A 222 -5.93 5.78 -9.12
CA TYR A 222 -5.28 7.01 -9.55
C TYR A 222 -4.75 6.89 -10.99
N ALA A 223 -4.06 5.80 -11.30
CA ALA A 223 -3.57 5.52 -12.65
C ALA A 223 -4.71 5.45 -13.67
N MET A 224 -5.82 4.80 -13.33
CA MET A 224 -7.01 4.71 -14.17
C MET A 224 -7.67 6.08 -14.40
N GLU A 225 -7.67 6.96 -13.41
CA GLU A 225 -8.23 8.31 -13.55
C GLU A 225 -7.32 9.22 -14.38
N HIS A 226 -6.00 9.19 -14.14
CA HIS A 226 -5.05 10.18 -14.64
C HIS A 226 -4.25 9.73 -15.87
N GLY A 227 -4.18 8.42 -16.16
CA GLY A 227 -3.34 7.85 -17.22
C GLY A 227 -1.83 7.91 -16.94
N LEU A 228 -1.45 8.19 -15.69
CA LEU A 228 -0.05 8.26 -15.25
C LEU A 228 0.08 7.90 -13.77
N LEU A 229 1.31 7.59 -13.36
CA LEU A 229 1.74 7.49 -11.98
C LEU A 229 2.95 8.39 -11.74
N LYS A 230 3.13 8.80 -10.48
CA LYS A 230 4.31 9.52 -10.01
C LYS A 230 5.14 8.62 -9.10
N TYR A 231 6.45 8.81 -9.10
CA TYR A 231 7.37 8.03 -8.27
C TYR A 231 8.64 8.84 -7.95
N ASP A 232 9.39 8.44 -6.94
CA ASP A 232 10.70 9.03 -6.65
C ASP A 232 11.79 8.37 -7.49
N ASP A 233 12.51 9.16 -8.28
CA ASP A 233 13.67 8.68 -9.02
C ASP A 233 14.84 8.31 -8.07
N LYS A 234 15.89 7.71 -8.64
CA LYS A 234 17.09 7.34 -7.86
C LYS A 234 17.79 8.53 -7.18
N SER A 235 17.44 9.76 -7.55
CA SER A 235 17.95 11.01 -6.97
C SER A 235 16.97 11.66 -5.98
N GLY A 236 15.84 11.01 -5.66
CA GLY A 236 14.82 11.53 -4.75
C GLY A 236 13.96 12.64 -5.34
N ARG A 237 13.91 12.78 -6.67
CA ARG A 237 13.03 13.72 -7.36
C ARG A 237 11.77 13.00 -7.82
N VAL A 238 10.64 13.69 -7.74
CA VAL A 238 9.38 13.17 -8.29
C VAL A 238 9.46 13.16 -9.82
N ALA A 239 9.29 11.98 -10.39
CA ALA A 239 9.16 11.73 -11.82
C ALA A 239 7.76 11.18 -12.11
N GLU A 240 7.36 11.21 -13.39
CA GLU A 240 6.07 10.71 -13.85
C GLU A 240 6.27 9.62 -14.92
N VAL A 241 5.35 8.67 -14.96
CA VAL A 241 5.31 7.57 -15.93
C VAL A 241 3.89 7.41 -16.45
N ALA A 242 3.72 7.52 -17.76
CA ALA A 242 2.43 7.27 -18.41
C ALA A 242 2.10 5.77 -18.37
N VAL A 243 0.83 5.44 -18.14
CA VAL A 243 0.34 4.05 -18.09
C VAL A 243 -0.99 3.95 -18.83
N ASP A 244 -1.21 2.82 -19.48
CA ASP A 244 -2.44 2.51 -20.21
C ASP A 244 -3.06 1.23 -19.66
N TRP A 245 -3.83 1.37 -18.58
CA TRP A 245 -4.48 0.25 -17.86
C TRP A 245 -6.01 0.24 -18.03
N LYS A 246 -6.54 1.12 -18.89
CA LYS A 246 -7.98 1.29 -19.14
C LYS A 246 -8.59 0.14 -19.94
#